data_AF-A0A523JLB4-F1
#
_entry.id   AF-A0A523JLB4-F1
#
_cell.length_a   1.000
_cell.length_b   1.000
_cell.length_c   1.000
_cell.angle_alpha   90.00
_cell.angle_beta   90.00
_cell.angle_gamma   90.00
#
_symmetry.space_group_name_H-M   'P 1'
#
loop_
_entity.id
_entity.type
_entity.pdbx_description
1 polymer ?
#
loop_
_entity_poly.entity_id
_entity_poly.type
_entity_poly.pdbx_seq_one_letter_code
_entity_poly.pdbx_strand_id
1 'polypeptide(L)'
;MRRALAVALATAGIVLGGCRTLTPPPLFAPVFGEDERIQAWLARARAEGERRWAVRALGSLKLDSPSGSGRVKQVILAQRPALLRLESLNFLGQTQSLLVTDGQRFSFFDGRELLGGAVSQDVLLQYLGLDLEPADAVRVLLAAPLIGDEAPRAILGAGDERLVELNAQRLHFGPDGELLGVEVRDLAGATRWRATYQRWRALPKGRYPFVVDLFFPRTELHAELRLDEVEVNPELDPALFRVPHGKLR
;
A
#
# COMPACT_ATOMS: atom_id res chain seq x y z
N MET A 1 -77.12 -14.17 17.26
CA MET A 1 -76.39 -14.47 16.01
C MET A 1 -74.94 -14.80 16.38
N ARG A 2 -74.35 -15.79 15.69
CA ARG A 2 -73.14 -16.56 16.08
C ARG A 2 -71.89 -16.09 15.32
N ARG A 3 -70.72 -16.11 16.00
CA ARG A 3 -69.33 -16.31 15.49
C ARG A 3 -68.74 -15.16 14.62
N ALA A 4 -67.44 -14.89 14.57
CA ALA A 4 -66.27 -15.74 14.74
C ALA A 4 -65.00 -14.96 15.20
N LEU A 5 -64.15 -15.65 15.98
CA LEU A 5 -62.76 -15.29 16.27
C LEU A 5 -61.90 -15.44 15.00
N ALA A 6 -61.05 -14.46 14.71
CA ALA A 6 -59.96 -14.58 13.75
C ALA A 6 -58.67 -14.98 14.49
N VAL A 7 -58.14 -16.15 14.16
CA VAL A 7 -56.85 -16.67 14.66
C VAL A 7 -55.76 -16.17 13.72
N ALA A 8 -54.80 -15.41 14.25
CA ALA A 8 -53.62 -14.98 13.51
C ALA A 8 -52.54 -16.08 13.56
N LEU A 9 -52.21 -16.66 12.40
CA LEU A 9 -51.10 -17.59 12.21
C LEU A 9 -49.80 -16.79 12.11
N ALA A 10 -48.90 -16.95 13.10
CA ALA A 10 -47.54 -16.43 13.03
C ALA A 10 -46.64 -17.44 12.30
N THR A 11 -46.19 -17.08 11.10
CA THR A 11 -45.24 -17.89 10.31
C THR A 11 -43.81 -17.55 10.74
N ALA A 12 -43.15 -18.47 11.45
CA ALA A 12 -41.75 -18.36 11.83
C ALA A 12 -40.85 -18.68 10.61
N GLY A 13 -40.22 -17.65 10.03
CA GLY A 13 -39.21 -17.80 8.98
C GLY A 13 -37.86 -18.21 9.58
N ILE A 14 -37.44 -19.44 9.32
CA ILE A 14 -36.09 -19.94 9.64
C ILE A 14 -35.11 -19.36 8.61
N VAL A 15 -34.27 -18.42 9.05
CA VAL A 15 -33.16 -17.89 8.25
C VAL A 15 -32.02 -18.91 8.32
N LEU A 16 -31.85 -19.68 7.25
CA LEU A 16 -30.66 -20.51 7.04
C LEU A 16 -29.47 -19.58 6.78
N GLY A 17 -28.71 -19.28 7.85
CA GLY A 17 -27.41 -18.64 7.74
C GLY A 17 -26.44 -19.58 7.03
N GLY A 18 -26.17 -19.32 5.75
CA GLY A 18 -25.11 -19.99 5.01
C GLY A 18 -23.78 -19.70 5.68
N CYS A 19 -23.21 -20.71 6.35
CA CYS A 19 -21.81 -20.69 6.77
C CYS A 19 -20.95 -20.45 5.53
N ARG A 20 -20.37 -19.25 5.47
CA ARG A 20 -19.41 -18.86 4.44
C ARG A 20 -18.15 -19.71 4.69
N THR A 21 -18.01 -20.81 3.95
CA THR A 21 -16.80 -21.64 3.97
C THR A 21 -15.63 -20.77 3.52
N LEU A 22 -14.77 -20.40 4.47
CA LEU A 22 -13.51 -19.72 4.20
C LEU A 22 -12.64 -20.69 3.40
N THR A 23 -12.43 -20.41 2.12
CA THR A 23 -11.44 -21.13 1.31
C THR A 23 -10.07 -20.90 1.96
N PRO A 24 -9.33 -21.95 2.35
CA PRO A 24 -8.00 -21.77 2.91
C PRO A 24 -7.09 -21.08 1.87
N PRO A 25 -6.15 -20.23 2.32
CA PRO A 25 -5.23 -19.58 1.41
C PRO A 25 -4.43 -20.64 0.62
N PRO A 26 -4.04 -20.34 -0.63
CA PRO A 26 -3.28 -21.28 -1.45
C PRO A 26 -1.97 -21.65 -0.75
N LEU A 27 -1.68 -22.95 -0.72
CA LEU A 27 -0.43 -23.48 -0.18
C LEU A 27 0.66 -23.35 -1.24
N PHE A 28 1.64 -22.49 -0.98
CA PHE A 28 2.84 -22.35 -1.82
C PHE A 28 3.81 -23.49 -1.54
N ALA A 29 4.25 -24.19 -2.59
CA ALA A 29 5.20 -25.30 -2.51
C ALA A 29 6.47 -25.01 -3.34
N PRO A 30 7.64 -25.59 -3.01
CA PRO A 30 8.87 -25.42 -3.79
C PRO A 30 8.68 -25.79 -5.26
N VAL A 31 9.21 -24.95 -6.16
CA VAL A 31 9.24 -25.19 -7.60
C VAL A 31 10.68 -25.17 -8.09
N PHE A 32 11.00 -26.04 -9.06
CA PHE A 32 12.35 -26.22 -9.60
C PHE A 32 12.34 -26.09 -11.13
N GLY A 33 13.47 -25.66 -11.71
CA GLY A 33 13.65 -25.58 -13.16
C GLY A 33 12.99 -24.36 -13.82
N GLU A 34 12.65 -23.33 -13.03
CA GLU A 34 12.06 -22.09 -13.53
C GLU A 34 13.00 -20.88 -13.37
N ASP A 35 14.26 -21.13 -13.04
CA ASP A 35 15.24 -20.12 -12.67
C ASP A 35 15.36 -19.02 -13.73
N GLU A 36 15.51 -19.37 -15.01
CA GLU A 36 15.61 -18.40 -16.10
C GLU A 36 14.34 -17.53 -16.23
N ARG A 37 13.17 -18.14 -16.07
CA ARG A 37 11.88 -17.42 -16.13
C ARG A 37 11.73 -16.46 -14.97
N ILE A 38 12.07 -16.88 -13.75
CA ILE A 38 12.03 -16.03 -12.56
C ILE A 38 13.05 -14.91 -12.67
N GLN A 39 14.25 -15.16 -13.17
CA GLN A 39 15.24 -14.12 -13.43
C GLN A 39 14.73 -13.07 -14.42
N ALA A 40 14.04 -13.49 -15.49
CA ALA A 40 13.41 -12.56 -16.43
C ALA A 40 12.30 -11.71 -15.75
N TRP A 41 11.51 -12.30 -14.85
CA TRP A 41 10.49 -11.57 -14.09
C TRP A 41 11.09 -10.55 -13.11
N LEU A 42 12.14 -10.94 -12.37
CA LEU A 42 12.88 -10.06 -11.47
C LEU A 42 13.50 -8.89 -12.24
N ALA A 43 14.17 -9.17 -13.36
CA ALA A 43 14.78 -8.15 -14.21
C ALA A 43 13.74 -7.16 -14.75
N ARG A 44 12.58 -7.66 -15.21
CA ARG A 44 11.48 -6.80 -15.67
C ARG A 44 10.91 -5.95 -14.54
N ALA A 45 10.66 -6.53 -13.37
CA ALA A 45 10.12 -5.81 -12.21
C ALA A 45 11.08 -4.71 -11.74
N ARG A 46 12.39 -5.00 -11.72
CA ARG A 46 13.42 -4.00 -11.44
C ARG A 46 13.41 -2.87 -12.48
N ALA A 47 13.47 -3.21 -13.77
CA ALA A 47 13.50 -2.21 -14.84
C ALA A 47 12.24 -1.34 -14.86
N GLU A 48 11.06 -1.91 -14.56
CA GLU A 48 9.83 -1.15 -14.37
C GLU A 48 9.90 -0.21 -13.15
N GLY A 49 10.37 -0.72 -12.02
CA GLY A 49 10.55 0.08 -10.80
C GLY A 49 11.55 1.22 -10.98
N GLU A 50 12.65 1.01 -11.69
CA GLU A 50 13.68 2.02 -11.98
C GLU A 50 13.18 3.09 -12.95
N ARG A 51 12.35 2.72 -13.92
CA ARG A 51 11.72 3.69 -14.84
C ARG A 51 10.74 4.62 -14.13
N ARG A 52 10.19 4.23 -12.99
CA ARG A 52 9.28 5.05 -12.17
C ARG A 52 10.09 5.86 -11.17
N TRP A 53 10.11 7.18 -11.36
CA TRP A 53 10.88 8.11 -10.52
C TRP A 53 9.99 9.12 -9.78
N ALA A 54 8.76 9.36 -10.24
CA ALA A 54 7.77 10.17 -9.54
C ALA A 54 6.35 9.67 -9.78
N VAL A 55 5.44 10.03 -8.87
CA VAL A 55 3.99 9.86 -9.02
C VAL A 55 3.26 11.07 -8.43
N ARG A 56 2.20 11.50 -9.11
CA ARG A 56 1.17 12.40 -8.59
C ARG A 56 -0.16 11.64 -8.64
N ALA A 57 -0.87 11.57 -7.53
CA ALA A 57 -2.12 10.85 -7.47
C ALA A 57 -3.15 11.51 -6.56
N LEU A 58 -4.42 11.25 -6.85
CA LEU A 58 -5.59 11.56 -6.02
C LEU A 58 -6.35 10.27 -5.76
N GLY A 59 -6.78 10.05 -4.53
CA GLY A 59 -7.54 8.85 -4.19
C GLY A 59 -8.14 8.87 -2.79
N SER A 60 -8.51 7.68 -2.32
CA SER A 60 -8.98 7.45 -0.96
C SER A 60 -8.08 6.46 -0.23
N LEU A 61 -7.77 6.78 1.01
CA LEU A 61 -7.04 5.92 1.93
C LEU A 61 -8.00 5.44 3.00
N LYS A 62 -8.19 4.12 3.07
CA LYS A 62 -8.87 3.46 4.19
C LYS A 62 -7.80 2.96 5.16
N LEU A 63 -7.98 3.25 6.44
CA LEU A 63 -7.13 2.77 7.52
C LEU A 63 -7.98 1.90 8.44
N ASP A 64 -7.49 0.73 8.80
CA ASP A 64 -8.07 -0.15 9.80
C ASP A 64 -6.97 -0.53 10.80
N SER A 65 -7.18 -0.24 12.08
CA SER A 65 -6.23 -0.49 13.19
C SER A 65 -6.97 -1.01 14.42
N PRO A 66 -6.27 -1.55 15.44
CA PRO A 66 -6.89 -1.91 16.71
C PRO A 66 -7.59 -0.73 17.41
N SER A 67 -7.13 0.51 17.18
CA SER A 67 -7.71 1.73 17.74
C SER A 67 -8.95 2.24 16.99
N GLY A 68 -9.24 1.69 15.80
CA GLY A 68 -10.38 2.09 14.98
C GLY A 68 -10.06 2.10 13.49
N SER A 69 -11.08 2.45 12.71
CA SER A 69 -11.00 2.58 11.26
C SER A 69 -11.48 3.93 10.75
N GLY A 70 -11.00 4.32 9.57
CA GLY A 70 -11.32 5.59 8.96
C GLY A 70 -11.08 5.58 7.45
N ARG A 71 -11.66 6.55 6.76
CA ARG A 71 -11.41 6.79 5.34
C ARG A 71 -11.24 8.28 5.10
N VAL A 72 -10.20 8.63 4.37
CA VAL A 72 -9.88 10.02 4.02
C VAL A 72 -9.52 10.12 2.54
N LYS A 73 -9.80 11.28 1.92
CA LYS A 73 -9.27 11.58 0.59
C LYS A 73 -7.80 11.97 0.72
N GLN A 74 -6.97 11.57 -0.23
CA GLN A 74 -5.53 11.79 -0.22
C GLN A 74 -5.06 12.43 -1.54
N VAL A 75 -4.30 13.50 -1.45
CA VAL A 75 -3.40 13.94 -2.52
C VAL A 75 -2.00 13.41 -2.20
N ILE A 76 -1.39 12.75 -3.17
CA ILE A 76 -0.12 12.04 -3.00
C ILE A 76 0.86 12.55 -4.05
N LEU A 77 2.01 13.04 -3.59
CA LEU A 77 3.18 13.25 -4.42
C LEU A 77 4.32 12.41 -3.85
N ALA A 78 4.98 11.63 -4.68
CA ALA A 78 6.18 10.92 -4.29
C ALA A 78 7.21 11.00 -5.41
N GLN A 79 8.47 11.25 -5.05
CA GLN A 79 9.59 11.29 -5.98
C GLN A 79 10.84 10.74 -5.31
N ARG A 80 11.62 9.96 -6.09
CA ARG A 80 12.86 9.37 -5.59
C ARG A 80 13.87 10.45 -5.15
N PRO A 81 14.73 10.16 -4.15
CA PRO A 81 14.72 8.93 -3.36
C PRO A 81 13.71 8.95 -2.20
N ALA A 82 13.37 10.13 -1.66
CA ALA A 82 12.60 10.26 -0.41
C ALA A 82 11.73 11.54 -0.36
N LEU A 83 11.45 12.16 -1.51
CA LEU A 83 10.54 13.31 -1.58
C LEU A 83 9.10 12.77 -1.48
N LEU A 84 8.39 13.17 -0.43
CA LEU A 84 7.06 12.66 -0.16
C LEU A 84 6.17 13.80 0.34
N ARG A 85 4.97 13.90 -0.24
CA ARG A 85 3.89 14.77 0.21
C ARG A 85 2.62 13.94 0.29
N LEU A 86 2.04 13.85 1.48
CA LEU A 86 0.77 13.19 1.75
C LEU A 86 -0.17 14.22 2.35
N GLU A 87 -1.27 14.50 1.67
CA GLU A 87 -2.22 15.50 2.09
C GLU A 87 -3.62 14.88 2.24
N SER A 88 -4.09 14.80 3.48
CA SER A 88 -5.43 14.32 3.80
C SER A 88 -6.42 15.46 3.65
N LEU A 89 -7.51 15.24 2.91
CA LEU A 89 -8.55 16.23 2.71
C LEU A 89 -9.81 15.88 3.52
N ASN A 90 -10.45 16.90 4.09
CA ASN A 90 -11.78 16.78 4.69
C ASN A 90 -12.88 16.70 3.60
N PHE A 91 -14.14 16.57 4.02
CA PHE A 91 -15.28 16.46 3.10
C PHE A 91 -15.50 17.71 2.22
N LEU A 92 -14.99 18.87 2.63
CA LEU A 92 -15.01 20.12 1.87
C LEU A 92 -13.82 20.24 0.90
N GLY A 93 -12.94 19.24 0.84
CA GLY A 93 -11.72 19.28 0.03
C GLY A 93 -10.60 20.15 0.61
N GLN A 94 -10.70 20.55 1.87
CA GLN A 94 -9.66 21.33 2.55
C GLN A 94 -8.66 20.41 3.23
N THR A 95 -7.40 20.83 3.33
CA THR A 95 -6.33 20.13 4.03
C THR A 95 -6.70 19.91 5.51
N GLN A 96 -6.93 18.65 5.88
CA GLN A 96 -7.12 18.23 7.26
C GLN A 96 -5.77 17.88 7.91
N SER A 97 -4.87 17.25 7.15
CA SER A 97 -3.51 17.01 7.58
C SER A 97 -2.55 16.99 6.38
N LEU A 98 -1.30 17.30 6.63
CA LEU A 98 -0.23 17.30 5.62
C LEU A 98 1.05 16.75 6.24
N LEU A 99 1.62 15.72 5.62
CA LEU A 99 3.00 15.34 5.85
C LEU A 99 3.82 15.63 4.59
N VAL A 100 4.90 16.39 4.72
CA VAL A 100 5.84 16.65 3.64
C VAL A 100 7.26 16.42 4.12
N THR A 101 8.08 15.80 3.28
CA THR A 101 9.50 15.57 3.55
C THR A 101 10.33 15.69 2.27
N ASP A 102 11.53 16.25 2.42
CA ASP A 102 12.56 16.32 1.38
C ASP A 102 13.61 15.20 1.52
N GLY A 103 13.40 14.27 2.45
CA GLY A 103 14.33 13.20 2.80
C GLY A 103 15.33 13.57 3.90
N GLN A 104 15.50 14.84 4.23
CA GLN A 104 16.35 15.32 5.32
C GLN A 104 15.56 16.00 6.43
N ARG A 105 14.49 16.72 6.07
CA ARG A 105 13.58 17.42 6.96
C ARG A 105 12.15 17.05 6.64
N PHE A 106 11.29 17.15 7.64
CA PHE A 106 9.86 16.95 7.48
C PHE A 106 9.08 18.07 8.14
N SER A 107 7.84 18.21 7.68
CA SER A 107 6.79 18.95 8.36
C SER A 107 5.53 18.11 8.41
N PHE A 108 4.84 18.19 9.53
CA PHE A 108 3.54 17.59 9.75
C PHE A 108 2.57 18.65 10.25
N PHE A 109 1.45 18.81 9.55
CA PHE A 109 0.32 19.62 9.98
C PHE A 109 -0.84 18.71 10.32
N ASP A 110 -1.42 18.86 11.51
CA ASP A 110 -2.51 18.03 12.02
C ASP A 110 -3.90 18.68 11.92
N GLY A 111 -3.98 19.82 11.22
CA GLY A 111 -5.18 20.65 11.17
C GLY A 111 -5.14 21.84 12.13
N ARG A 112 -4.18 21.88 13.05
CA ARG A 112 -4.05 22.94 14.07
C ARG A 112 -2.63 23.47 14.15
N GLU A 113 -1.66 22.58 14.31
CA GLU A 113 -0.26 22.95 14.50
C GLU A 113 0.63 22.40 13.39
N LEU A 114 1.67 23.16 13.08
CA LEU A 114 2.73 22.72 12.19
C LEU A 114 3.93 22.29 13.03
N LEU A 115 4.20 20.99 12.99
CA LEU A 115 5.37 20.36 13.56
C LEU A 115 6.41 20.14 12.46
N GLY A 116 7.69 20.11 12.82
CA GLY A 116 8.75 19.82 11.87
C GLY A 116 10.08 19.58 12.54
N GLY A 117 10.98 18.94 11.81
CA GLY A 117 12.27 18.52 12.35
C GLY A 117 13.15 17.87 11.30
N ALA A 118 14.24 17.25 11.76
CA ALA A 118 15.01 16.32 10.95
C ALA A 118 14.19 15.04 10.70
N VAL A 119 14.32 14.45 9.53
CA VAL A 119 13.71 13.15 9.22
C VAL A 119 14.42 12.07 10.01
N SER A 120 13.65 11.32 10.80
CA SER A 120 14.07 10.03 11.35
C SER A 120 13.48 8.90 10.51
N GLN A 121 13.99 7.68 10.69
CA GLN A 121 13.42 6.48 10.05
C GLN A 121 11.96 6.23 10.44
N ASP A 122 11.58 6.67 11.65
CA ASP A 122 10.26 6.43 12.24
C ASP A 122 9.28 7.58 12.03
N VAL A 123 9.58 8.59 11.20
CA VAL A 123 8.71 9.76 11.06
C VAL A 123 7.30 9.41 10.60
N LEU A 124 7.14 8.46 9.67
CA LEU A 124 5.81 8.03 9.22
C LEU A 124 5.11 7.21 10.31
N LEU A 125 5.85 6.47 11.12
CA LEU A 125 5.31 5.71 12.24
C LEU A 125 4.79 6.66 13.33
N GLN A 126 5.58 7.67 13.68
CA GLN A 126 5.27 8.63 14.73
C GLN A 126 4.02 9.47 14.40
N TYR A 127 3.87 9.90 13.15
CA TYR A 127 2.81 10.85 12.78
C TYR A 127 1.63 10.22 12.04
N LEU A 128 1.83 9.09 11.35
CA LEU A 128 0.80 8.43 10.55
C LEU A 128 0.55 6.96 10.97
N GLY A 129 1.31 6.41 11.90
CA GLY A 129 1.22 4.99 12.30
C GLY A 129 1.78 4.00 11.26
N LEU A 130 2.39 4.50 10.18
CA LEU A 130 2.95 3.68 9.10
C LEU A 130 4.38 3.28 9.46
N ASP A 131 4.64 1.99 9.67
CA ASP A 131 6.01 1.48 9.91
C ASP A 131 6.81 1.40 8.59
N LEU A 132 7.07 2.58 8.01
CA LEU A 132 7.83 2.81 6.78
C LEU A 132 8.78 3.98 6.95
N GLU A 133 9.96 3.85 6.36
CA GLU A 133 10.81 5.00 6.09
C GLU A 133 10.26 5.79 4.90
N PRO A 134 10.49 7.12 4.82
CA PRO A 134 10.05 7.92 3.68
C PRO A 134 10.51 7.37 2.33
N ALA A 135 11.75 6.88 2.23
CA ALA A 135 12.25 6.26 1.02
C ALA A 135 11.51 4.97 0.64
N ASP A 136 11.08 4.18 1.63
CA ASP A 136 10.29 2.97 1.40
C ASP A 136 8.86 3.31 1.01
N ALA A 137 8.25 4.33 1.62
CA ALA A 137 6.94 4.83 1.20
C ALA A 137 6.97 5.31 -0.26
N VAL A 138 8.01 6.04 -0.67
CA VAL A 138 8.22 6.42 -2.07
C VAL A 138 8.34 5.19 -2.97
N ARG A 139 9.13 4.17 -2.59
CA ARG A 139 9.26 2.93 -3.37
C ARG A 139 7.95 2.16 -3.50
N VAL A 140 7.18 2.04 -2.41
CA VAL A 140 5.85 1.43 -2.39
C VAL A 140 4.93 2.15 -3.37
N LEU A 141 4.87 3.48 -3.28
CA LEU A 141 4.06 4.32 -4.17
C LEU A 141 4.55 4.28 -5.62
N LEU A 142 5.81 3.97 -5.88
CA LEU A 142 6.31 3.77 -7.25
C LEU A 142 6.17 2.33 -7.74
N ALA A 143 5.57 1.43 -6.95
CA ALA A 143 5.54 -0.01 -7.23
C ALA A 143 6.93 -0.54 -7.63
N ALA A 144 7.93 -0.16 -6.84
CA ALA A 144 9.35 -0.39 -7.13
C ALA A 144 10.01 -1.23 -6.02
N PRO A 145 10.06 -2.56 -6.17
CA PRO A 145 10.64 -3.46 -5.18
C PRO A 145 12.15 -3.25 -4.97
N LEU A 146 12.68 -3.68 -3.83
CA LEU A 146 14.10 -3.57 -3.45
C LEU A 146 14.96 -4.63 -4.14
N ILE A 147 14.89 -4.76 -5.46
CA ILE A 147 15.57 -5.84 -6.17
C ILE A 147 17.05 -5.50 -6.32
N GLY A 148 17.91 -6.31 -5.67
CA GLY A 148 19.36 -6.37 -5.87
C GLY A 148 19.75 -7.33 -7.01
N ASP A 149 21.06 -7.52 -7.23
CA ASP A 149 21.60 -8.55 -8.15
C ASP A 149 21.65 -9.95 -7.51
N GLU A 150 20.91 -10.12 -6.41
CA GLU A 150 20.93 -11.35 -5.62
C GLU A 150 20.08 -12.45 -6.27
N ALA A 151 20.57 -13.69 -6.18
CA ALA A 151 19.80 -14.85 -6.61
C ALA A 151 18.66 -15.17 -5.62
N PRO A 152 17.50 -15.66 -6.08
CA PRO A 152 16.47 -16.23 -5.23
C PRO A 152 17.03 -17.29 -4.28
N ARG A 153 16.65 -17.19 -3.00
CA ARG A 153 16.88 -18.24 -2.01
C ARG A 153 15.93 -19.42 -2.18
N ALA A 154 14.70 -19.11 -2.59
CA ALA A 154 13.68 -20.08 -2.88
C ALA A 154 12.68 -19.52 -3.89
N ILE A 155 12.11 -20.42 -4.69
CA ILE A 155 10.98 -20.13 -5.57
C ILE A 155 9.86 -21.08 -5.13
N LEU A 156 8.75 -20.52 -4.69
CA LEU A 156 7.56 -21.25 -4.31
C LEU A 156 6.45 -20.95 -5.31
N GLY A 157 5.56 -21.91 -5.55
CA GLY A 157 4.45 -21.79 -6.49
C GLY A 157 3.12 -22.25 -5.92
N ALA A 158 2.06 -21.59 -6.37
CA ALA A 158 0.68 -21.98 -6.14
C ALA A 158 -0.10 -21.73 -7.44
N GLY A 159 -0.41 -22.81 -8.18
CA GLY A 159 -0.91 -22.69 -9.55
C GLY A 159 0.10 -21.95 -10.44
N ASP A 160 -0.32 -20.87 -11.07
CA ASP A 160 0.53 -20.04 -11.94
C ASP A 160 1.20 -18.87 -11.20
N GLU A 161 0.89 -18.66 -9.93
CA GLU A 161 1.54 -17.63 -9.11
C GLU A 161 2.89 -18.11 -8.56
N ARG A 162 3.81 -17.17 -8.35
CA ARG A 162 5.12 -17.46 -7.78
C ARG A 162 5.44 -16.52 -6.63
N LEU A 163 5.95 -17.09 -5.54
CA LEU A 163 6.54 -16.35 -4.43
C LEU A 163 8.06 -16.57 -4.48
N VAL A 164 8.80 -15.49 -4.69
CA VAL A 164 10.26 -15.49 -4.80
C VAL A 164 10.83 -14.96 -3.49
N GLU A 165 11.59 -15.78 -2.78
CA GLU A 165 12.25 -15.40 -1.54
C GLU A 165 13.65 -14.86 -1.81
N LEU A 166 13.90 -13.62 -1.39
CA LEU A 166 15.21 -12.96 -1.41
C LEU A 166 15.69 -12.76 0.04
N ASN A 167 16.86 -12.13 0.23
CA ASN A 167 17.40 -11.92 1.57
C ASN A 167 16.55 -10.97 2.41
N ALA A 168 16.28 -9.77 1.87
CA ALA A 168 15.58 -8.70 2.58
C ALA A 168 14.07 -8.63 2.26
N GLN A 169 13.59 -9.41 1.28
CA GLN A 169 12.21 -9.32 0.83
C GLN A 169 11.68 -10.64 0.25
N ARG A 170 10.36 -10.74 0.14
CA ARG A 170 9.68 -11.70 -0.72
C ARG A 170 8.88 -10.96 -1.77
N LEU A 171 8.87 -11.48 -2.99
CA LEU A 171 8.15 -10.92 -4.12
C LEU A 171 7.08 -11.91 -4.58
N HIS A 172 5.86 -11.43 -4.73
CA HIS A 172 4.75 -12.21 -5.25
C HIS A 172 4.48 -11.81 -6.69
N PHE A 173 4.55 -12.77 -7.59
CA PHE A 173 4.32 -12.62 -9.01
C PHE A 173 3.08 -13.39 -9.45
N GLY A 174 2.30 -12.76 -10.33
CA GLY A 174 1.17 -13.40 -11.01
C GLY A 174 1.61 -14.28 -12.17
N PRO A 175 0.65 -14.92 -12.88
CA PRO A 175 0.90 -15.85 -13.99
C PRO A 175 1.82 -15.29 -15.08
N ASP A 176 1.63 -14.01 -15.41
CA ASP A 176 2.40 -13.32 -16.47
C ASP A 176 3.69 -12.68 -15.94
N GLY A 177 4.03 -12.91 -14.66
CA GLY A 177 5.12 -12.28 -13.92
C GLY A 177 4.87 -10.81 -13.56
N GLU A 178 3.61 -10.34 -13.56
CA GLU A 178 3.24 -9.04 -12.99
C GLU A 178 3.50 -9.06 -11.48
N LEU A 179 4.12 -8.02 -10.93
CA LEU A 179 4.40 -7.93 -9.51
C LEU A 179 3.09 -7.69 -8.75
N LEU A 180 2.62 -8.69 -8.01
CA LEU A 180 1.41 -8.61 -7.20
C LEU A 180 1.68 -8.16 -5.77
N GLY A 181 2.90 -8.31 -5.26
CA GLY A 181 3.20 -7.87 -3.90
C GLY A 181 4.67 -7.95 -3.51
N VAL A 182 4.99 -7.22 -2.45
CA VAL A 182 6.31 -7.13 -1.83
C VAL A 182 6.13 -7.27 -0.32
N GLU A 183 6.89 -8.16 0.30
CA GLU A 183 7.06 -8.25 1.74
C GLU A 183 8.49 -7.89 2.08
N VAL A 184 8.71 -6.87 2.91
CA VAL A 184 10.04 -6.53 3.42
C VAL A 184 10.22 -7.08 4.82
N ARG A 185 11.42 -7.59 5.09
CA ARG A 185 11.78 -8.25 6.33
C ARG A 185 12.86 -7.48 7.08
N ASP A 186 12.85 -7.60 8.39
CA ASP A 186 13.94 -7.12 9.24
C ASP A 186 15.14 -8.10 9.23
N LEU A 187 16.19 -7.74 9.97
CA LEU A 187 17.40 -8.57 10.11
C LEU A 187 17.15 -9.90 10.83
N ALA A 188 16.05 -10.01 11.60
CA ALA A 188 15.64 -11.26 12.24
C ALA A 188 14.79 -12.15 11.30
N GLY A 189 14.46 -11.66 10.10
CA GLY A 189 13.63 -12.34 9.11
C GLY A 189 12.12 -12.18 9.34
N ALA A 190 11.71 -11.37 10.31
CA ALA A 190 10.30 -11.07 10.56
C ALA A 190 9.79 -10.03 9.55
N THR A 191 8.52 -10.11 9.18
CA THR A 191 7.90 -9.14 8.27
C THR A 191 7.83 -7.76 8.94
N ARG A 192 8.50 -6.77 8.35
CA ARG A 192 8.39 -5.37 8.76
C ARG A 192 7.11 -4.75 8.18
N TRP A 193 6.88 -4.97 6.89
CA TRP A 193 5.69 -4.53 6.19
C TRP A 193 5.45 -5.35 4.93
N ARG A 194 4.20 -5.34 4.43
CA ARG A 194 3.83 -5.94 3.14
C ARG A 194 2.98 -4.96 2.33
N ALA A 195 3.23 -4.89 1.03
CA ALA A 195 2.41 -4.22 0.05
C ALA A 195 1.86 -5.23 -0.96
N THR A 196 0.60 -5.09 -1.37
CA THR A 196 0.04 -5.78 -2.55
C THR A 196 -0.48 -4.77 -3.55
N TYR A 197 -0.33 -5.10 -4.83
CA TYR A 197 -0.64 -4.25 -5.97
C TYR A 197 -1.73 -4.89 -6.79
N GLN A 198 -2.85 -4.18 -6.97
CA GLN A 198 -4.01 -4.70 -7.66
C GLN A 198 -4.55 -3.69 -8.68
N ARG A 199 -5.45 -4.19 -9.54
CA ARG A 199 -6.15 -3.39 -10.57
C ARG A 199 -5.17 -2.59 -11.44
N TRP A 200 -4.16 -3.28 -11.95
CA TRP A 200 -3.19 -2.71 -12.88
C TRP A 200 -3.89 -2.16 -14.13
N ARG A 201 -3.52 -0.95 -14.53
CA ARG A 201 -4.06 -0.26 -15.71
C ARG A 201 -2.93 0.25 -16.58
N ALA A 202 -3.18 0.29 -17.89
CA ALA A 202 -2.29 0.96 -18.83
C ALA A 202 -2.40 2.48 -18.70
N LEU A 203 -1.25 3.16 -18.63
CA LEU A 203 -1.08 4.61 -18.68
C LEU A 203 -0.08 4.94 -19.80
N PRO A 204 0.01 6.22 -20.24
CA PRO A 204 0.95 6.61 -21.30
C PRO A 204 2.42 6.21 -21.06
N LYS A 205 2.84 6.13 -19.79
CA LYS A 205 4.22 5.78 -19.38
C LYS A 205 4.36 4.37 -18.79
N GLY A 206 3.45 3.46 -19.14
CA GLY A 206 3.49 2.04 -18.73
C GLY A 206 2.29 1.63 -17.88
N ARG A 207 2.36 0.43 -17.28
CA ARG A 207 1.31 -0.06 -16.37
C ARG A 207 1.57 0.40 -14.94
N TYR A 208 0.50 0.64 -14.20
CA TYR A 208 0.55 1.09 -12.81
C TYR A 208 -0.66 0.56 -11.99
N PRO A 209 -0.50 0.21 -10.71
CA PRO A 209 -1.58 -0.31 -9.87
C PRO A 209 -2.51 0.82 -9.38
N PHE A 210 -3.81 0.58 -9.38
CA PHE A 210 -4.80 1.55 -8.87
C PHE A 210 -5.30 1.22 -7.46
N VAL A 211 -4.87 0.09 -6.92
CA VAL A 211 -5.10 -0.28 -5.52
C VAL A 211 -3.78 -0.78 -4.93
N VAL A 212 -3.40 -0.20 -3.79
CA VAL A 212 -2.23 -0.59 -3.01
C VAL A 212 -2.72 -0.92 -1.60
N ASP A 213 -2.62 -2.18 -1.20
CA ASP A 213 -2.93 -2.63 0.15
C ASP A 213 -1.64 -2.81 0.94
N LEU A 214 -1.55 -2.18 2.10
CA LEU A 214 -0.42 -2.19 3.00
C LEU A 214 -0.80 -2.83 4.33
N PHE A 215 0.12 -3.63 4.86
CA PHE A 215 0.00 -4.21 6.19
C PHE A 215 1.29 -4.01 6.99
N PHE A 216 1.15 -3.54 8.22
CA PHE A 216 2.22 -3.26 9.17
C PHE A 216 2.04 -4.14 10.41
N PRO A 217 2.71 -5.30 10.51
CA PRO A 217 2.54 -6.22 11.63
C PRO A 217 2.80 -5.57 13.01
N ARG A 218 3.78 -4.69 13.12
CA ARG A 218 4.15 -4.04 14.39
C ARG A 218 3.04 -3.16 14.96
N THR A 219 2.27 -2.49 14.10
CA THR A 219 1.17 -1.59 14.51
C THR A 219 -0.20 -2.20 14.28
N GLU A 220 -0.26 -3.40 13.71
CA GLU A 220 -1.47 -4.07 13.23
C GLU A 220 -2.31 -3.17 12.30
N LEU A 221 -1.67 -2.24 11.61
CA LEU A 221 -2.32 -1.28 10.72
C LEU A 221 -2.48 -1.88 9.32
N HIS A 222 -3.70 -1.87 8.82
CA HIS A 222 -4.03 -2.12 7.43
C HIS A 222 -4.36 -0.79 6.74
N ALA A 223 -3.71 -0.50 5.63
CA ALA A 223 -3.91 0.72 4.85
C ALA A 223 -4.20 0.35 3.40
N GLU A 224 -5.41 0.67 2.92
CA GLU A 224 -5.83 0.42 1.55
C GLU A 224 -5.94 1.75 0.81
N LEU A 225 -5.03 1.97 -0.14
CA LEU A 225 -5.02 3.13 -1.01
C LEU A 225 -5.70 2.79 -2.33
N ARG A 226 -6.85 3.38 -2.60
CA ARG A 226 -7.52 3.33 -3.90
C ARG A 226 -7.30 4.64 -4.65
N LEU A 227 -6.70 4.56 -5.83
CA LEU A 227 -6.38 5.71 -6.66
C LEU A 227 -7.48 5.95 -7.68
N ASP A 228 -7.91 7.20 -7.79
CA ASP A 228 -8.90 7.65 -8.79
C ASP A 228 -8.18 8.26 -9.99
N GLU A 229 -7.16 9.07 -9.72
CA GLU A 229 -6.29 9.71 -10.72
C GLU A 229 -4.83 9.43 -10.42
N VAL A 230 -4.05 9.09 -11.45
CA VAL A 230 -2.62 8.82 -11.34
C VAL A 230 -1.88 9.36 -12.56
N GLU A 231 -0.84 10.14 -12.31
CA GLU A 231 0.18 10.52 -13.27
C GLU A 231 1.52 9.93 -12.84
N VAL A 232 2.11 9.08 -13.70
CA VAL A 232 3.42 8.48 -13.46
C VAL A 232 4.49 9.32 -14.14
N ASN A 233 5.64 9.49 -13.48
CA ASN A 233 6.75 10.33 -13.90
C ASN A 233 6.35 11.76 -14.32
N PRO A 234 5.46 12.46 -13.57
CA PRO A 234 5.15 13.86 -13.84
C PRO A 234 6.37 14.73 -13.56
N GLU A 235 6.48 15.85 -14.26
CA GLU A 235 7.33 16.93 -13.78
C GLU A 235 6.68 17.55 -12.53
N LEU A 236 7.34 17.43 -11.39
CA LEU A 236 6.90 17.98 -10.12
C LEU A 236 7.74 19.20 -9.79
N ASP A 237 7.08 20.32 -9.54
CA ASP A 237 7.75 21.51 -9.02
C ASP A 237 8.38 21.18 -7.65
N PRO A 238 9.71 21.33 -7.47
CA PRO A 238 10.38 21.12 -6.19
C PRO A 238 9.77 21.94 -5.04
N ALA A 239 9.11 23.06 -5.34
CA ALA A 239 8.40 23.85 -4.35
C ALA A 239 7.28 23.07 -3.62
N LEU A 240 6.70 22.04 -4.26
CA LEU A 240 5.65 21.19 -3.67
C LEU A 240 6.16 20.34 -2.49
N PHE A 241 7.47 20.09 -2.45
CA PHE A 241 8.15 19.34 -1.38
C PHE A 241 8.85 20.24 -0.37
N ARG A 242 8.73 21.57 -0.50
CA ARG A 242 9.31 22.49 0.48
C ARG A 242 8.65 22.26 1.83
N VAL A 243 9.50 21.96 2.81
CA VAL A 243 9.15 21.78 4.21
C VAL A 243 8.96 23.17 4.82
N PRO A 244 7.74 23.57 5.21
CA PRO A 244 7.54 24.88 5.80
C PRO A 244 8.26 24.96 7.16
N HIS A 245 8.92 26.08 7.43
CA HIS A 245 9.65 26.27 8.67
C HIS A 245 9.01 27.41 9.48
N GLY A 246 8.67 27.13 10.74
CA GLY A 246 8.12 28.11 11.68
C GLY A 246 6.83 27.65 12.35
N LYS A 247 6.52 28.20 13.52
CA LYS A 247 5.19 28.04 14.13
C LYS A 247 4.19 28.84 13.30
N LEU A 248 3.11 28.22 12.84
CA LEU A 248 1.91 28.97 12.44
C LEU A 248 1.44 29.73 13.68
N ARG A 249 1.57 31.07 13.66
CA ARG A 249 1.06 31.95 14.71
C ARG A 249 -0.38 32.31 14.43
#